data_AF-A0A2H9MK84-F1
#
_entry.id   AF-A0A2H9MK84-F1
#
_cell.length_a   1.000
_cell.length_b   1.000
_cell.length_c   1.000
_cell.angle_alpha   90.00
_cell.angle_beta   90.00
_cell.angle_gamma   90.00
#
_symmetry.space_group_name_H-M   'P 1'
#
loop_
_entity.id
_entity.type
_entity.pdbx_description
1 polymer ?
#
loop_
_entity_poly.entity_id
_entity_poly.type
_entity_poly.pdbx_seq_one_letter_code
_entity_poly.pdbx_strand_id
1 'polypeptide(L)'
;MTTLTIKFHGYQEDILQRIMSAGIAETKSEAIRMALLKLAVDIGIIDEIKLLKGMQKKLAKDRLSPDEILKEISSVKNESVSG
;
A
#
# COMPACT_ATOMS: atom_id res chain seq x y z
N MET A 1 7.68 -11.45 -4.79
CA MET A 1 8.11 -10.17 -4.20
C MET A 1 9.56 -9.95 -4.59
N THR A 2 9.94 -8.78 -5.10
CA THR A 2 11.34 -8.44 -5.39
C THR A 2 11.84 -7.46 -4.34
N THR A 3 13.05 -7.69 -3.84
CA THR A 3 13.67 -6.84 -2.80
C THR A 3 14.63 -5.87 -3.46
N LEU A 4 14.46 -4.58 -3.17
CA LEU A 4 15.36 -3.51 -3.59
C LEU A 4 15.95 -2.85 -2.35
N THR A 5 17.28 -2.75 -2.29
CA THR A 5 17.98 -2.01 -1.22
C THR A 5 18.38 -0.64 -1.76
N ILE A 6 17.94 0.41 -1.08
CA ILE A 6 18.25 1.81 -1.44
C ILE A 6 18.92 2.47 -0.25
N LYS A 7 20.03 3.17 -0.49
CA LYS A 7 20.69 4.02 0.51
C LYS A 7 20.29 5.47 0.27
N PHE A 8 19.67 6.09 1.27
CA PHE A 8 19.33 7.51 1.24
C PHE A 8 20.42 8.32 1.93
N HIS A 9 20.73 9.49 1.41
CA HIS A 9 21.77 10.36 1.96
C HIS A 9 21.29 11.81 2.03
N GLY A 10 21.66 12.51 3.10
CA GLY A 10 21.36 13.93 3.30
C GLY A 10 19.86 14.22 3.16
N TYR A 11 19.51 15.18 2.30
CA TYR A 11 18.14 15.64 2.10
C TYR A 11 17.13 14.53 1.76
N GLN A 12 17.55 13.44 1.11
CA GLN A 12 16.65 12.33 0.80
C GLN A 12 16.14 11.65 2.07
N GLU A 13 17.03 11.47 3.05
CA GLU A 13 16.66 10.89 4.34
C GLU A 13 15.78 11.86 5.14
N ASP A 14 16.12 13.14 5.15
CA ASP A 14 15.32 14.17 5.84
C ASP A 14 13.88 14.25 5.31
N ILE A 15 13.71 14.19 3.99
CA ILE A 15 12.38 14.19 3.36
C ILE A 15 11.59 12.95 3.77
N LEU A 16 12.22 11.76 3.72
CA LEU A 16 11.57 10.51 4.15
C LEU A 16 11.13 10.57 5.61
N GLN A 17 11.99 11.09 6.51
CA GLN A 17 11.66 11.23 7.92
C GLN A 17 10.49 12.20 8.14
N ARG A 18 10.44 13.31 7.39
CA ARG A 18 9.33 14.27 7.46
C ARG A 18 8.02 13.68 6.96
N ILE A 19 8.04 12.94 5.87
CA ILE A 19 6.86 12.24 5.33
C ILE A 19 6.30 11.26 6.38
N MET A 20 7.18 10.47 7.00
CA MET A 20 6.77 9.51 8.03
C MET A 20 6.27 10.22 9.30
N SER A 21 6.97 11.25 9.75
CA SER A 21 6.61 12.01 10.95
C SER A 21 5.30 12.78 10.80
N ALA A 22 4.94 13.17 9.56
CA ALA A 22 3.66 13.77 9.24
C ALA A 22 2.50 12.76 9.14
N GLY A 23 2.77 11.46 9.30
CA GLY A 23 1.77 10.39 9.16
C GLY A 23 1.31 10.17 7.72
N ILE A 24 2.04 10.68 6.72
CA ILE A 24 1.69 10.51 5.30
C ILE A 24 1.99 9.08 4.83
N ALA A 25 3.03 8.46 5.39
CA ALA A 25 3.38 7.06 5.13
C ALA A 25 3.85 6.38 6.42
N GLU A 26 3.50 5.12 6.61
CA GLU A 26 3.88 4.33 7.79
C GLU A 26 5.30 3.77 7.67
N THR A 27 5.76 3.54 6.43
CA THR A 27 7.07 2.94 6.15
C THR A 27 7.85 3.69 5.08
N LYS A 28 9.19 3.60 5.12
CA LYS A 28 10.07 4.14 4.05
C LYS A 28 9.69 3.57 2.68
N SER A 29 9.39 2.28 2.60
CA SER A 29 8.97 1.62 1.36
C SER A 29 7.67 2.17 0.80
N GLU A 30 6.72 2.51 1.67
CA GLU A 30 5.46 3.14 1.27
C GLU A 30 5.68 4.57 0.76
N ALA A 31 6.44 5.38 1.50
CA ALA A 31 6.80 6.74 1.08
C ALA A 31 7.45 6.76 -0.32
N ILE A 32 8.36 5.81 -0.60
CA ILE A 32 9.01 5.69 -1.91
C ILE A 32 8.01 5.29 -3.01
N ARG A 33 7.08 4.38 -2.74
CA ARG A 33 6.03 4.03 -3.71
C ARG A 33 5.13 5.23 -4.00
N MET A 34 4.74 6.00 -2.98
CA MET A 34 3.95 7.23 -3.16
C MET A 34 4.71 8.27 -3.99
N ALA A 35 6.00 8.50 -3.69
CA ALA A 35 6.84 9.43 -4.44
C ALA A 35 6.97 9.03 -5.92
N LEU A 36 7.12 7.73 -6.22
CA LEU A 36 7.17 7.23 -7.59
C LEU A 36 5.85 7.48 -8.35
N LEU A 37 4.71 7.23 -7.70
CA LEU A 37 3.40 7.49 -8.29
C LEU A 37 3.19 8.99 -8.55
N LYS A 38 3.55 9.83 -7.57
CA LYS A 38 3.46 11.29 -7.70
C LYS A 38 4.33 11.79 -8.85
N LEU A 39 5.58 11.34 -8.94
CA LEU A 39 6.48 11.69 -10.04
C LEU A 39 5.87 11.29 -11.40
N ALA A 40 5.32 10.08 -11.52
CA ALA A 40 4.71 9.62 -12.76
C ALA A 40 3.50 10.45 -13.21
N VAL A 41 2.71 10.96 -12.26
CA VAL A 41 1.62 11.91 -12.53
C VAL A 41 2.18 13.26 -12.97
N ASP A 42 3.15 13.80 -12.22
CA ASP A 42 3.71 15.13 -12.46
C ASP A 42 4.38 15.27 -13.84
N ILE A 43 5.02 14.20 -14.32
CA ILE A 43 5.64 14.18 -15.66
C ILE A 43 4.72 13.64 -16.76
N GLY A 44 3.44 13.40 -16.45
CA GLY A 44 2.42 13.02 -17.44
C GLY A 44 2.53 11.58 -17.96
N ILE A 45 3.30 10.70 -17.31
CA ILE A 45 3.33 9.26 -17.66
C ILE A 45 1.99 8.61 -17.33
N ILE A 46 1.35 9.03 -16.23
CA ILE A 46 0.05 8.52 -15.80
C ILE A 46 -0.91 9.69 -15.58
N ASP A 47 -2.12 9.56 -16.12
CA ASP A 47 -3.22 10.47 -15.82
C ASP A 47 -3.77 10.21 -14.40
N GLU A 48 -3.93 11.27 -13.62
CA GLU A 48 -4.34 11.20 -12.21
C GLU A 48 -5.71 10.50 -12.04
N ILE A 49 -6.67 10.77 -12.93
CA ILE A 49 -7.99 10.16 -12.89
C ILE A 49 -7.88 8.65 -13.16
N LYS A 50 -7.04 8.25 -14.12
CA LYS A 50 -6.77 6.82 -14.38
C LYS A 50 -6.09 6.14 -13.20
N LEU A 51 -5.15 6.82 -12.53
CA LEU A 51 -4.48 6.29 -11.34
C LEU A 51 -5.50 6.00 -10.23
N LEU A 52 -6.34 6.98 -9.89
CA LEU A 52 -7.37 6.85 -8.85
C LEU A 52 -8.36 5.72 -9.18
N LYS A 53 -8.81 5.63 -10.44
CA LYS A 53 -9.68 4.53 -10.90
C LYS A 53 -8.99 3.17 -10.78
N GLY A 54 -7.70 3.07 -11.07
CA GLY A 54 -6.92 1.85 -10.90
C GLY A 54 -6.81 1.41 -9.44
N MET A 55 -6.53 2.36 -8.53
CA MET A 55 -6.48 2.11 -7.09
C MET A 55 -7.84 1.65 -6.55
N GLN A 56 -8.93 2.30 -6.95
CA GLN A 56 -10.28 1.93 -6.54
C GLN A 56 -10.65 0.50 -7.00
N LYS A 57 -10.32 0.13 -8.24
CA LYS A 57 -10.58 -1.22 -8.77
C LYS A 57 -9.79 -2.29 -8.01
N LYS A 58 -8.55 -2.00 -7.62
CA LYS A 58 -7.73 -2.94 -6.85
C LYS A 58 -8.30 -3.12 -5.44
N LEU A 59 -8.63 -2.04 -4.74
CA LEU A 59 -9.25 -2.09 -3.41
C LEU A 59 -10.62 -2.79 -3.43
N ALA A 60 -11.40 -2.63 -4.50
CA ALA A 60 -12.66 -3.34 -4.67
C ALA A 60 -12.47 -4.85 -4.93
N LYS A 61 -11.35 -5.24 -5.54
CA LYS A 61 -10.99 -6.64 -5.78
C LYS A 61 -10.39 -7.32 -4.54
N ASP A 62 -9.72 -6.54 -3.69
CA ASP A 62 -9.13 -7.01 -2.43
C ASP A 62 -10.17 -7.04 -1.28
N ARG A 63 -11.40 -6.53 -1.49
CA ARG A 63 -12.53 -6.82 -0.61
C ARG A 63 -12.98 -8.25 -0.85
N LEU A 64 -12.68 -9.12 0.11
CA LEU A 64 -13.11 -10.52 0.16
C LEU A 64 -14.55 -10.68 -0.33
N SER A 65 -14.77 -11.63 -1.22
CA SER A 65 -16.12 -12.04 -1.60
C SER A 65 -16.87 -12.52 -0.35
N PRO A 66 -18.22 -12.39 -0.29
CA PRO A 66 -19.01 -12.89 0.83
C PRO A 66 -18.69 -14.35 1.19
N ASP A 67 -18.35 -15.17 0.20
CA ASP A 67 -17.99 -16.57 0.37
C ASP A 67 -16.61 -16.76 1.04
N GLU A 68 -15.65 -15.90 0.74
CA GLU A 68 -14.34 -15.90 1.40
C GLU A 68 -14.43 -15.42 2.85
N ILE A 69 -15.30 -14.44 3.12
CA ILE A 69 -15.62 -13.98 4.48
C ILE A 69 -16.27 -15.12 5.29
N LEU A 70 -17.21 -15.85 4.70
CA LEU A 70 -17.85 -17.00 5.35
C LEU A 70 -16.86 -18.15 5.62
N LYS A 71 -15.89 -18.34 4.72
CA LYS A 71 -14.82 -19.33 4.89
C LYS A 71 -13.86 -18.96 6.02
N GLU A 72 -13.49 -17.69 6.16
CA GLU A 72 -12.70 -17.21 7.30
C GLU A 72 -13.46 -17.36 8.62
N ILE A 73 -14.74 -16.94 8.67
CA ILE A 73 -15.58 -17.06 9.88
C ILE A 73 -15.73 -18.53 10.32
N SER A 74 -15.86 -19.47 9.37
CA SER A 74 -15.97 -20.89 9.68
C SER A 74 -14.64 -21.50 10.12
N SER A 75 -13.51 -21.04 9.60
CA SER A 75 -12.18 -21.47 10.11
C SER A 75 -11.92 -21.02 11.54
N VAL A 76 -12.30 -19.79 11.91
CA VAL A 76 -12.14 -19.28 13.30
C VAL A 76 -13.02 -20.04 14.30
N LYS A 77 -14.21 -20.49 13.90
CA LYS A 77 -15.10 -21.29 14.76
C LYS A 77 -14.57 -22.69 15.08
N ASN A 78 -13.75 -23.27 14.21
CA ASN A 78 -13.22 -24.63 14.40
C ASN A 78 -11.94 -24.66 15.26
N GLU A 79 -11.23 -23.54 15.39
CA GLU A 79 -10.05 -23.44 16.26
C GLU A 79 -10.44 -23.27 17.74
N SER A 80 -11.62 -22.71 18.03
CA SER A 80 -12.10 -22.46 19.41
C SER A 80 -12.71 -23.68 20.12
N VAL A 81 -12.73 -24.87 19.50
CA VAL A 81 -13.37 -26.09 20.05
C VAL A 81 -12.35 -27.22 20.29
N SER A 82 -11.05 -26.93 20.28
CA SER A 82 -9.99 -27.91 20.60
C SER A 82 -8.99 -27.42 21.66
N GLY A 83 -9.44 -26.53 22.55
CA GLY A 83 -8.73 -26.18 23.79
C GLY A 83 -9.49 -26.66 25.01
#